data_AF-M8BW87-F1
#
_entry.id   AF-M8BW87-F1
#
_cell.length_a   1.000
_cell.length_b   1.000
_cell.length_c   1.000
_cell.angle_alpha   90.00
_cell.angle_beta   90.00
_cell.angle_gamma   90.00
#
_symmetry.space_group_name_H-M   'P 1'
#
loop_
_entity.id
_entity.type
_entity.pdbx_description
1 polymer ?
#
loop_
_entity_poly.entity_id
_entity_poly.type
_entity_poly.pdbx_seq_one_letter_code
_entity_poly.pdbx_strand_id
1 'polypeptide(L)'
;MASTYHYRLPYPLPLTAAPPASASRCRFPMASTAPLGVTVSTSESVGQNDLLIVGPGVLGRIVAEKWRQEHPDCKIYGQTATTDHHSELTKIGIIPSLKGPRVDQKVPYVIFCAPPYRTDDYPGDLR
;
A
#
# COMPACT_ATOMS: atom_id res chain seq x y z
N MET A 1 -22.52 5.75 41.11
CA MET A 1 -23.23 5.76 39.81
C MET A 1 -22.71 4.57 39.01
N ALA A 2 -23.54 3.54 38.81
CA ALA A 2 -23.13 2.34 38.07
C ALA A 2 -23.52 2.49 36.60
N SER A 3 -22.55 2.44 35.69
CA SER A 3 -22.79 2.54 34.25
C SER A 3 -22.96 1.14 33.66
N THR A 4 -24.18 0.80 33.27
CA THR A 4 -24.53 -0.52 32.70
C THR A 4 -24.18 -0.57 31.23
N TYR A 5 -23.13 -1.32 30.87
CA TYR A 5 -22.77 -1.57 29.48
C TYR A 5 -23.63 -2.70 28.89
N HIS A 6 -24.61 -2.33 28.06
CA HIS A 6 -25.39 -3.30 27.28
C HIS A 6 -24.61 -3.77 26.05
N TYR A 7 -24.00 -4.96 26.15
CA TYR A 7 -23.48 -5.67 24.97
C TYR A 7 -24.64 -6.26 24.15
N ARG A 8 -24.81 -5.77 22.92
CA ARG A 8 -25.83 -6.27 21.98
C ARG A 8 -25.17 -7.14 20.91
N LEU A 9 -25.61 -8.39 20.82
CA LEU A 9 -25.08 -9.41 19.89
C LEU A 9 -25.32 -9.05 18.41
N PRO A 10 -24.52 -9.61 17.48
CA PRO A 10 -24.49 -9.20 16.08
C PRO A 10 -25.71 -9.66 15.26
N TYR A 11 -26.05 -8.90 14.22
CA TYR A 11 -27.08 -9.24 13.24
C TYR A 11 -26.53 -10.13 12.10
N PRO A 12 -27.33 -11.04 11.52
CA PRO A 12 -26.86 -12.09 10.61
C PRO A 12 -26.73 -11.66 9.14
N LEU A 13 -25.95 -12.44 8.38
CA LEU A 13 -25.72 -12.31 6.94
C LEU A 13 -26.93 -12.83 6.12
N PRO A 14 -27.28 -12.18 4.99
CA PRO A 14 -28.19 -12.77 4.00
C PRO A 14 -27.45 -13.64 2.98
N LEU A 15 -27.85 -14.91 2.87
CA LEU A 15 -27.55 -15.77 1.72
C LEU A 15 -28.45 -15.38 0.53
N THR A 16 -27.91 -15.33 -0.69
CA THR A 16 -28.71 -15.31 -1.93
C THR A 16 -27.98 -16.00 -3.09
N ALA A 17 -28.74 -16.45 -4.09
CA ALA A 17 -28.41 -17.59 -4.96
C ALA A 17 -27.93 -17.23 -6.38
N ALA A 18 -27.43 -18.26 -7.08
CA ALA A 18 -27.12 -18.33 -8.52
C ALA A 18 -27.97 -19.45 -9.17
N PRO A 19 -27.87 -19.80 -10.48
CA PRO A 19 -27.20 -19.14 -11.61
C PRO A 19 -28.28 -18.49 -12.54
N PRO A 20 -28.54 -18.78 -13.85
CA PRO A 20 -27.97 -19.69 -14.86
C PRO A 20 -26.91 -19.01 -15.78
N ALA A 21 -26.81 -19.41 -17.05
CA ALA A 21 -25.95 -18.85 -18.10
C ALA A 21 -26.64 -18.89 -19.49
N SER A 22 -26.21 -18.05 -20.45
CA SER A 22 -26.17 -18.42 -21.88
C SER A 22 -25.23 -17.49 -22.66
N ALA A 23 -24.75 -17.96 -23.82
CA ALA A 23 -23.63 -17.38 -24.56
C ALA A 23 -24.05 -16.44 -25.70
N SER A 24 -23.14 -15.56 -26.12
CA SER A 24 -23.04 -15.17 -27.54
C SER A 24 -21.60 -14.87 -27.93
N ARG A 25 -21.23 -15.27 -29.16
CA ARG A 25 -19.86 -15.25 -29.68
C ARG A 25 -19.80 -14.34 -30.89
N CYS A 26 -19.20 -13.16 -30.75
CA CYS A 26 -18.82 -12.31 -31.88
C CYS A 26 -17.29 -12.23 -31.99
N ARG A 27 -16.73 -12.83 -33.05
CA ARG A 27 -15.34 -12.64 -33.45
C ARG A 27 -15.28 -11.47 -34.42
N PHE A 28 -14.36 -10.54 -34.23
CA PHE A 28 -13.95 -9.56 -35.25
C PHE A 28 -12.42 -9.60 -35.38
N PRO A 29 -11.86 -9.69 -36.60
CA PRO A 29 -10.41 -9.77 -36.80
C PRO A 29 -9.76 -8.42 -37.19
N MET A 30 -8.46 -8.34 -36.89
CA MET A 30 -7.39 -7.69 -37.68
C MET A 30 -7.11 -6.17 -37.56
N ALA A 31 -5.93 -5.89 -36.95
CA ALA A 31 -4.86 -4.93 -37.31
C ALA A 31 -5.20 -3.44 -37.62
N SER A 32 -4.46 -2.43 -37.13
CA SER A 32 -3.01 -2.25 -37.31
C SER A 32 -2.43 -1.07 -36.48
N THR A 33 -1.15 -1.20 -36.12
CA THR A 33 -0.11 -0.16 -36.04
C THR A 33 -0.40 1.19 -35.35
N ALA A 34 0.12 1.34 -34.12
CA ALA A 34 0.54 2.64 -33.56
C ALA A 34 1.76 2.44 -32.64
N PRO A 35 2.99 2.81 -33.06
CA PRO A 35 4.18 2.73 -32.22
C PRO A 35 4.41 4.08 -31.52
N LEU A 36 3.89 4.26 -30.30
CA LEU A 36 4.29 5.33 -29.37
C LEU A 36 3.75 5.04 -27.96
N GLY A 37 4.02 3.82 -27.50
CA GLY A 37 3.83 3.41 -26.12
C GLY A 37 5.16 2.89 -25.60
N VAL A 38 6.06 3.80 -25.21
CA VAL A 38 7.20 3.42 -24.36
C VAL A 38 6.60 3.10 -22.99
N THR A 39 6.13 1.86 -22.86
CA THR A 39 5.86 1.24 -21.59
C THR A 39 7.20 1.08 -20.91
N VAL A 40 7.64 2.13 -20.21
CA VAL A 40 8.62 2.00 -19.13
C VAL A 40 7.92 1.21 -18.03
N SER A 41 7.78 -0.09 -18.25
CA SER A 41 7.89 -1.05 -17.16
C SER A 41 9.33 -0.99 -16.70
N THR A 42 9.66 0.08 -15.97
CA THR A 42 10.63 -0.05 -14.88
C THR A 42 10.01 -1.06 -13.94
N SER A 43 10.32 -2.33 -14.19
CA SER A 43 10.61 -3.26 -13.11
C SER A 43 11.67 -2.55 -12.27
N GLU A 44 11.21 -1.73 -11.33
CA GLU A 44 12.08 -0.93 -10.50
C GLU A 44 12.97 -1.90 -9.77
N SER A 45 14.23 -2.00 -10.20
CA SER A 45 15.21 -2.87 -9.57
C SER A 45 15.39 -2.36 -8.15
N VAL A 46 14.70 -3.01 -7.23
CA VAL A 46 14.72 -2.69 -5.81
C VAL A 46 16.19 -2.71 -5.36
N GLY A 47 16.66 -1.57 -4.89
CA GLY A 47 18.02 -1.39 -4.40
C GLY A 47 18.27 -2.29 -3.19
N GLN A 48 19.52 -2.73 -3.02
CA GLN A 48 19.91 -3.61 -1.92
C GLN A 48 19.64 -3.00 -0.53
N ASN A 49 19.50 -1.68 -0.45
CA ASN A 49 19.26 -0.91 0.77
C ASN A 49 17.93 -0.14 0.74
N ASP A 50 17.01 -0.47 -0.17
CA ASP A 50 15.71 0.20 -0.24
C ASP A 50 14.87 -0.08 1.01
N LEU A 51 14.25 0.96 1.55
CA LEU A 51 13.53 0.94 2.82
C LEU A 51 12.07 1.30 2.62
N LEU A 52 11.15 0.47 3.12
CA LEU A 52 9.74 0.82 3.29
C LEU A 52 9.47 1.23 4.75
N ILE A 53 8.94 2.43 4.92
CA ILE A 53 8.49 2.95 6.20
C ILE A 53 6.96 2.89 6.22
N VAL A 54 6.40 2.00 7.03
CA VAL A 54 4.94 1.90 7.24
C VAL A 54 4.54 2.93 8.28
N GLY A 55 3.69 3.88 7.91
CA GLY A 55 3.30 5.03 8.72
C GLY A 55 4.44 6.04 8.93
N PRO A 56 4.94 6.72 7.88
CA PRO A 56 6.03 7.70 7.95
C PRO A 56 5.60 9.03 8.62
N GLY A 57 5.18 8.97 9.89
CA GLY A 57 5.00 10.14 10.75
C GLY A 57 6.36 10.67 11.25
N VAL A 58 6.34 11.40 12.38
CA VAL A 58 7.54 12.01 12.99
C VAL A 58 8.73 11.04 13.08
N LEU A 59 8.52 9.83 13.63
CA LEU A 59 9.58 8.81 13.74
C LEU A 59 10.08 8.36 12.37
N GLY A 60 9.17 8.09 11.43
CA GLY A 60 9.54 7.63 10.08
C GLY A 60 10.37 8.65 9.30
N ARG A 61 10.14 9.95 9.51
CA ARG A 61 10.97 11.01 8.90
C ARG A 61 12.39 11.02 9.44
N ILE A 62 12.55 10.91 10.77
CA ILE A 62 13.87 10.80 11.42
C ILE A 62 14.62 9.55 10.95
N VAL A 63 13.92 8.42 10.83
CA VAL A 63 14.49 7.18 10.30
C VAL A 63 14.93 7.34 8.85
N ALA A 64 14.13 7.99 7.99
CA ALA A 64 14.51 8.22 6.60
C ALA A 64 15.77 9.09 6.45
N GLU A 65 15.88 10.15 7.25
CA GLU A 65 17.08 11.01 7.28
C GLU A 65 18.34 10.24 7.70
N LYS A 66 18.22 9.38 8.72
CA LYS A 66 19.33 8.53 9.20
C LYS A 66 19.70 7.45 8.19
N TRP A 67 18.72 6.74 7.65
CA TRP A 67 18.92 5.69 6.67
C TRP A 67 19.65 6.21 5.42
N ARG A 68 19.29 7.41 4.93
CA ARG A 68 19.99 8.03 3.79
C ARG A 68 21.40 8.55 4.12
N GLN A 69 21.71 8.84 5.39
CA GLN A 69 23.09 9.16 5.81
C GLN A 69 24.00 7.93 5.72
N GLU A 70 23.47 6.74 5.97
CA GLU A 70 24.21 5.46 5.91
C GLU A 70 24.17 4.82 4.51
N HIS A 71 23.10 5.08 3.75
CA HIS A 71 22.85 4.53 2.41
C HIS A 71 22.41 5.63 1.44
N PRO A 72 23.35 6.38 0.81
CA PRO A 72 23.01 7.55 -0.01
C PRO A 72 22.21 7.21 -1.27
N ASP A 73 22.44 6.04 -1.87
CA ASP A 73 21.81 5.60 -3.13
C ASP A 73 20.48 4.84 -2.94
N CYS A 74 19.97 4.72 -1.71
CA CYS A 74 18.73 3.99 -1.45
C CYS A 74 17.47 4.76 -1.85
N LYS A 75 16.42 4.03 -2.24
CA LYS A 75 15.06 4.58 -2.32
C LYS A 75 14.34 4.34 -0.98
N ILE A 76 13.69 5.39 -0.48
CA ILE A 76 12.89 5.32 0.74
C ILE A 76 11.42 5.49 0.37
N TYR A 77 10.63 4.45 0.61
CA TYR A 77 9.21 4.37 0.35
C TYR A 77 8.43 4.61 1.64
N GLY A 78 7.32 5.35 1.57
CA GLY A 78 6.52 5.74 2.74
C GLY A 78 5.05 5.35 2.60
N GLN A 79 4.62 4.27 3.23
CA GLN A 79 3.24 3.80 3.12
C GLN A 79 2.35 4.48 4.18
N THR A 80 1.35 5.24 3.74
CA THR A 80 0.41 5.96 4.60
C THR A 80 -1.03 5.43 4.46
N ALA A 81 -1.87 5.72 5.46
CA ALA A 81 -3.31 5.49 5.38
C ALA A 81 -4.05 6.64 4.64
N THR A 82 -3.46 7.83 4.61
CA THR A 82 -4.05 9.07 4.05
C THR A 82 -3.03 9.85 3.25
N THR A 83 -3.46 10.76 2.38
CA THR A 83 -2.60 11.58 1.51
C THR A 83 -2.10 12.87 2.17
N ASP A 84 -2.61 13.25 3.34
CA ASP A 84 -2.46 14.59 3.95
C ASP A 84 -1.00 15.08 4.05
N HIS A 85 -0.07 14.17 4.31
CA HIS A 85 1.35 14.45 4.50
C HIS A 85 2.24 14.13 3.28
N HIS A 86 1.67 13.65 2.16
CA HIS A 86 2.46 13.24 0.98
C HIS A 86 3.40 14.34 0.48
N SER A 87 2.92 15.58 0.40
CA SER A 87 3.73 16.74 -0.02
C SER A 87 4.89 17.08 0.93
N GLU A 88 4.81 16.69 2.20
CA GLU A 88 5.90 16.85 3.18
C GLU A 88 6.93 15.72 3.01
N LEU A 89 6.45 14.49 2.81
CA LEU A 89 7.27 13.29 2.59
C LEU A 89 8.10 13.39 1.31
N THR A 90 7.51 13.83 0.20
CA THR A 90 8.23 14.02 -1.07
C THR A 90 9.34 15.06 -0.95
N LYS A 91 9.14 16.15 -0.19
CA LYS A 91 10.16 17.21 0.01
C LYS A 91 11.41 16.72 0.72
N ILE A 92 11.28 15.77 1.65
CA ILE A 92 12.43 15.15 2.34
C ILE A 92 13.00 13.95 1.56
N GLY A 93 12.43 13.59 0.42
CA GLY A 93 12.87 12.50 -0.45
C GLY A 93 12.36 11.11 -0.04
N ILE A 94 11.23 11.03 0.65
CA ILE A 94 10.45 9.79 0.80
C ILE A 94 9.45 9.73 -0.36
N ILE A 95 9.27 8.57 -0.98
CA ILE A 95 8.29 8.29 -2.03
C ILE A 95 6.99 7.83 -1.35
N PRO A 96 5.95 8.66 -1.21
CA PRO A 96 4.76 8.29 -0.48
C PRO A 96 3.82 7.40 -1.32
N SER A 97 3.18 6.42 -0.68
CA SER A 97 2.15 5.58 -1.29
C SER A 97 1.00 5.35 -0.30
N LEU A 98 -0.21 5.09 -0.83
CA LEU A 98 -1.33 4.67 0.01
C LEU A 98 -1.27 3.17 0.30
N LYS A 99 -1.76 2.75 1.47
CA LYS A 99 -1.96 1.34 1.80
C LYS A 99 -3.04 0.73 0.89
N GLY A 100 -2.60 0.03 -0.16
CA GLY A 100 -3.46 -0.69 -1.11
C GLY A 100 -3.09 -2.17 -1.24
N PRO A 101 -3.83 -2.95 -2.05
CA PRO A 101 -3.45 -4.32 -2.38
C PRO A 101 -2.04 -4.31 -2.99
N ARG A 102 -1.13 -5.11 -2.42
CA ARG A 102 0.32 -5.06 -2.71
C ARG A 102 0.59 -5.38 -4.19
N VAL A 103 0.82 -4.37 -5.02
CA VAL A 103 1.38 -4.53 -6.37
C VAL A 103 2.91 -4.55 -6.25
N ASP A 104 3.45 -5.75 -6.15
CA ASP A 104 4.83 -6.18 -6.48
C ASP A 104 6.06 -5.46 -5.87
N GLN A 105 5.91 -4.39 -5.10
CA GLN A 105 7.05 -3.65 -4.53
C GLN A 105 7.64 -4.34 -3.28
N LYS A 106 8.44 -5.39 -3.50
CA LYS A 106 9.15 -6.15 -2.46
C LYS A 106 10.50 -5.51 -2.13
N VAL A 107 10.54 -4.65 -1.11
CA VAL A 107 11.78 -4.07 -0.55
C VAL A 107 12.54 -5.05 0.37
N PRO A 108 13.87 -4.91 0.53
CA PRO A 108 14.66 -5.71 1.48
C PRO A 108 14.46 -5.30 2.94
N TYR A 109 14.24 -4.00 3.22
CA TYR A 109 14.07 -3.49 4.58
C TYR A 109 12.69 -2.87 4.79
N VAL A 110 12.03 -3.21 5.90
CA VAL A 110 10.74 -2.64 6.30
C VAL A 110 10.81 -2.21 7.77
N ILE A 111 10.31 -1.03 8.08
CA ILE A 111 10.16 -0.54 9.46
C ILE A 111 8.74 -0.04 9.70
N PHE A 112 8.17 -0.42 10.84
CA PHE A 112 6.83 -0.01 11.27
C PHE A 112 6.92 1.17 12.23
N CYS A 113 6.51 2.34 11.72
CA CYS A 113 6.38 3.59 12.46
C CYS A 113 4.90 4.00 12.65
N ALA A 114 3.96 3.19 12.12
CA ALA A 114 2.53 3.36 12.28
C ALA A 114 2.10 3.04 13.74
N PRO A 115 1.21 3.84 14.36
CA PRO A 115 0.70 3.53 15.69
C PRO A 115 -0.13 2.24 15.70
N PRO A 116 0.00 1.37 16.73
CA PRO A 116 -0.60 0.04 16.76
C PRO A 116 -2.13 0.03 16.85
N TYR A 117 -2.75 1.17 17.14
CA TYR A 117 -4.21 1.33 17.26
C TYR A 117 -4.87 1.86 15.98
N ARG A 118 -4.12 2.04 14.87
CA ARG A 118 -4.67 2.59 13.62
C ARG A 118 -5.36 1.51 12.75
N THR A 119 -5.06 0.25 12.98
CA THR A 119 -5.68 -0.91 12.31
C THR A 119 -6.09 -1.94 13.36
N ASP A 120 -7.27 -2.54 13.19
CA ASP A 120 -7.78 -3.59 14.09
C ASP A 120 -6.88 -4.84 14.01
N ASP A 121 -6.45 -5.19 12.79
CA ASP A 121 -5.50 -6.25 12.48
C ASP A 121 -4.05 -5.75 12.32
N TYR A 122 -3.57 -4.97 13.29
CA TYR A 122 -2.14 -4.62 13.36
C TYR A 122 -1.20 -5.86 13.38
N PRO A 123 -1.55 -7.01 14.01
CA PRO A 123 -0.72 -8.22 13.94
C PRO A 123 -0.65 -8.87 12.54
N GLY A 124 -1.66 -8.69 11.69
CA GLY A 124 -1.63 -9.08 10.28
C GLY A 124 -0.80 -8.14 9.42
N ASP A 125 -0.77 -6.85 9.75
CA ASP A 125 0.08 -5.86 9.06
C ASP A 125 1.58 -6.15 9.17
N LEU A 126 2.00 -6.84 10.24
CA LEU A 126 3.39 -7.26 10.50
C LEU A 126 3.80 -8.58 9.80
N ARG A 127 2.92 -9.19 9.00
CA ARG A 127 3.10 -10.52 8.40
C ARG A 127 3.25 -10.52 6.86
#